data_AF-A0A7C3LJG1-F1
#
_entry.id   AF-A0A7C3LJG1-F1
#
_cell.length_a   1.000
_cell.length_b   1.000
_cell.length_c   1.000
_cell.angle_alpha   90.00
_cell.angle_beta   90.00
_cell.angle_gamma   90.00
#
_symmetry.space_group_name_H-M   'P 1'
#
loop_
_entity.id
_entity.type
_entity.pdbx_description
1 polymer ?
#
loop_
_entity_poly.entity_id
_entity_poly.type
_entity_poly.pdbx_seq_one_letter_code
_entity_poly.pdbx_strand_id
1 'polypeptide(L)'
;KMQPVDKIDVPAGERVQLKPGGLHVMLMDLTRDLKEGDQYTLTLEFQSGLTKEVEITVESYSEDSGMGDGNGMGASPTGGM
;
A
#
# COMPACT_ATOMS: atom_id res chain seq x y z
N LYS A 1 -4.01 14.52 1.98
CA LYS A 1 -3.85 15.09 0.62
C LYS A 1 -2.77 14.30 -0.08
N MET A 2 -3.06 13.68 -1.22
CA MET A 2 -2.04 13.09 -2.09
C MET A 2 -1.44 14.21 -2.93
N GLN A 3 -0.12 14.38 -2.92
CA GLN A 3 0.57 15.34 -3.78
C GLN A 3 1.43 14.55 -4.76
N PRO A 4 1.30 14.79 -6.08
CA PRO A 4 2.24 14.24 -7.03
C PRO A 4 3.62 14.83 -6.75
N VAL A 5 4.64 13.98 -6.82
CA VAL A 5 6.05 14.36 -6.70
C VAL A 5 6.74 13.99 -8.01
N ASP A 6 7.46 14.93 -8.61
CA ASP A 6 8.15 14.71 -9.89
C ASP A 6 9.35 13.75 -9.74
N LYS A 7 9.91 13.63 -8.53
CA LYS A 7 11.05 12.77 -8.23
C LYS A 7 11.06 12.34 -6.77
N ILE A 8 11.67 11.18 -6.52
CA ILE A 8 11.93 10.65 -5.19
C ILE A 8 13.46 10.55 -5.05
N ASP A 9 14.04 11.37 -4.17
CA ASP A 9 15.45 11.25 -3.82
C ASP A 9 15.68 9.98 -3.00
N VAL A 10 16.58 9.11 -3.47
CA VAL A 10 17.00 7.88 -2.78
C VAL A 10 18.44 8.04 -2.33
N PRO A 11 18.69 8.56 -1.09
CA PRO A 11 20.03 8.76 -0.60
C PRO A 11 20.78 7.44 -0.40
N ALA A 12 22.10 7.46 -0.61
CA ALA A 12 22.95 6.29 -0.46
C ALA A 12 22.94 5.77 0.98
N GLY A 13 22.61 4.49 1.16
CA GLY A 13 22.53 3.86 2.48
C GLY A 13 21.16 3.97 3.16
N GLU A 14 20.22 4.72 2.57
CA GLU A 14 18.84 4.78 3.06
C GLU A 14 17.89 3.91 2.23
N ARG A 15 16.75 3.60 2.84
CA ARG A 15 15.65 2.88 2.19
C ARG A 15 14.43 3.78 2.14
N VAL A 16 14.01 4.15 0.95
CA VAL A 16 12.75 4.86 0.75
C VAL A 16 11.65 3.81 0.59
N GLN A 17 10.69 3.82 1.51
CA GLN A 17 9.58 2.87 1.50
C GLN A 17 8.37 3.47 0.80
N LEU A 18 7.89 2.76 -0.22
CA LEU A 18 6.63 3.07 -0.88
C LEU A 18 5.50 2.35 -0.15
N LYS A 19 4.55 3.11 0.40
CA LYS A 19 3.40 2.56 1.14
C LYS A 19 2.16 3.45 0.99
N PRO A 20 0.96 2.86 1.02
CA PRO A 20 -0.28 3.62 1.10
C PRO A 20 -0.26 4.54 2.34
N GLY A 21 -0.71 5.78 2.16
CA GLY A 21 -0.64 6.84 3.18
C GLY A 21 0.69 7.62 3.22
N GLY A 22 1.70 7.21 2.45
CA GLY A 22 2.98 7.92 2.28
C GLY A 22 3.33 8.09 0.80
N LEU A 23 4.61 7.87 0.46
CA LEU A 23 5.05 7.80 -0.94
C LEU A 23 4.43 6.58 -1.60
N HIS A 24 3.74 6.77 -2.71
CA HIS A 24 3.13 5.69 -3.48
C HIS A 24 3.23 5.99 -4.97
N VAL A 25 3.32 4.93 -5.77
CA VAL A 25 3.29 5.02 -7.23
C VAL A 25 1.83 4.85 -7.66
N MET A 26 1.31 5.84 -8.37
CA MET A 26 -0.03 5.79 -8.93
C MET A 26 0.09 5.46 -10.42
N LEU A 27 -0.48 4.33 -10.82
CA LEU A 27 -0.62 3.99 -12.23
C LEU A 27 -1.80 4.79 -12.79
N MET A 28 -1.52 5.62 -13.80
CA MET A 28 -2.52 6.36 -14.57
C MET A 28 -2.70 5.73 -15.95
N ASP A 29 -3.83 5.97 -16.59
CA ASP A 29 -4.12 5.51 -17.97
C ASP A 29 -3.93 4.00 -18.18
N LEU A 30 -4.51 3.21 -17.29
CA LEU A 30 -4.53 1.75 -17.42
C LEU A 30 -5.27 1.37 -18.72
N THR A 31 -4.56 0.69 -19.62
CA THR A 31 -5.12 0.22 -20.91
C THR A 31 -5.95 -1.07 -20.77
N ARG A 32 -5.89 -1.70 -19.60
CA ARG A 32 -6.66 -2.90 -19.22
C ARG A 32 -7.09 -2.82 -17.76
N ASP A 33 -8.23 -3.42 -17.45
CA ASP A 33 -8.64 -3.63 -16.07
C ASP A 33 -7.61 -4.47 -15.32
N LEU A 34 -7.22 -4.00 -14.13
CA LEU A 34 -6.38 -4.76 -13.20
C LEU A 34 -7.26 -5.78 -12.48
N LYS A 35 -6.95 -7.07 -12.60
CA LYS A 35 -7.64 -8.15 -11.88
C LYS A 35 -6.76 -8.71 -10.79
N GLU A 36 -7.37 -9.10 -9.67
CA GLU A 36 -6.65 -9.80 -8.60
C GLU A 36 -5.95 -11.06 -9.14
N GLY A 37 -4.69 -11.24 -8.77
CA GLY A 37 -3.83 -12.32 -9.24
C GLY A 37 -3.13 -12.05 -10.57
N ASP A 38 -3.41 -10.93 -11.24
CA ASP A 38 -2.63 -10.52 -12.40
C ASP A 38 -1.19 -10.17 -11.96
N GLN A 39 -0.20 -10.57 -12.76
CA GLN A 39 1.19 -10.17 -12.59
C GLN A 39 1.56 -9.13 -13.64
N TYR A 40 2.21 -8.06 -13.20
CA TYR A 40 2.72 -7.00 -14.07
C TYR A 40 4.19 -6.79 -13.76
N THR A 41 5.00 -6.67 -14.80
CA THR A 41 6.40 -6.25 -14.67
C THR A 41 6.45 -4.73 -14.82
N LEU A 42 6.84 -4.03 -13.76
CA LEU A 42 7.19 -2.60 -13.84
C LEU A 42 8.69 -2.45 -14.02
N THR A 43 9.09 -1.59 -14.93
CA THR A 43 10.49 -1.18 -15.07
C THR A 43 10.68 0.18 -14.41
N LEU A 44 11.47 0.21 -13.34
CA LEU A 44 11.90 1.42 -12.67
C LEU A 44 13.19 1.92 -13.31
N GLU A 45 13.12 3.06 -13.97
CA GLU A 45 14.30 3.74 -14.50
C GLU A 45 14.82 4.76 -13.48
N PHE A 46 16.08 4.65 -13.12
CA PHE A 46 16.77 5.57 -12.23
C PHE A 46 17.58 6.57 -13.04
N GLN A 47 17.70 7.80 -12.54
CA GLN A 47 18.48 8.86 -13.18
C GLN A 47 19.96 8.47 -13.40
N SER A 48 20.48 7.49 -12.65
CA SER A 48 21.82 6.93 -12.87
C SER A 48 21.96 6.09 -14.15
N GLY A 49 20.88 5.93 -14.93
CA GLY A 49 20.83 5.05 -16.11
C GLY A 49 20.63 3.57 -15.78
N LEU A 50 20.29 3.26 -14.51
CA LEU A 50 19.97 1.89 -14.10
C LEU A 50 18.49 1.64 -14.32
N THR A 51 18.15 0.48 -14.86
CA THR A 51 16.79 -0.01 -14.95
C THR A 51 16.61 -1.20 -14.03
N LYS A 52 15.53 -1.22 -13.27
CA LYS A 52 15.18 -2.36 -12.42
C LYS A 52 13.77 -2.83 -12.74
N GLU A 53 13.67 -4.07 -13.18
CA GLU A 53 12.39 -4.75 -13.35
C GLU A 53 11.89 -5.24 -12.00
N VAL A 54 10.61 -4.98 -11.71
CA VAL A 54 9.93 -5.38 -10.50
C VAL A 54 8.63 -6.05 -10.92
N GLU A 55 8.51 -7.33 -10.61
CA GLU A 55 7.26 -8.05 -10.76
C GLU A 55 6.35 -7.68 -9.60
N ILE A 56 5.19 -7.12 -9.92
CA ILE A 56 4.12 -6.83 -8.97
C ILE A 56 2.94 -7.75 -9.26
N THR A 57 2.35 -8.27 -8.20
CA THR A 57 1.09 -8.99 -8.26
C THR A 57 -0.02 -8.04 -7.85
N VAL A 58 -1.10 -7.98 -8.61
CA VAL A 58 -2.29 -7.22 -8.25
C VAL A 58 -3.01 -7.99 -7.15
N GLU A 59 -3.07 -7.38 -5.97
CA GLU A 59 -3.79 -7.91 -4.82
C GLU A 59 -4.95 -6.96 -4.48
N SER A 60 -6.04 -7.51 -3.96
CA SER A 60 -7.11 -6.68 -3.42
C SER A 60 -6.57 -5.90 -2.22
N TYR A 61 -6.58 -4.58 -2.35
CA TYR A 61 -6.16 -3.70 -1.27
C TYR A 61 -7.19 -3.75 -0.14
N SER A 62 -6.93 -4.61 0.84
CA SER A 62 -7.66 -4.64 2.11
C SER A 62 -6.89 -3.76 3.09
N GLU A 63 -7.44 -2.60 3.40
CA GLU A 63 -6.97 -1.83 4.54
C GLU A 63 -7.18 -2.73 5.77
N ASP A 64 -6.10 -3.22 6.40
CA ASP A 64 -6.16 -3.73 7.78
C ASP A 64 -6.47 -2.54 8.68
N SER A 65 -7.72 -2.07 8.58
CA SER A 65 -8.35 -1.29 9.61
C SER A 65 -8.50 -2.24 10.79
N GLY A 66 -7.49 -2.25 11.65
CA GLY A 66 -7.64 -2.61 13.04
C GLY A 66 -8.73 -1.71 13.67
N MET A 67 -9.99 -2.05 13.45
CA MET A 67 -11.13 -1.57 14.19
C MET A 67 -11.30 -2.47 15.43
N GLY A 68 -10.26 -2.53 16.24
CA GLY A 68 -10.32 -3.11 17.57
C GLY A 68 -10.78 -2.06 18.55
N ASP A 69 -12.07 -1.72 18.58
CA ASP A 69 -12.68 -0.96 19.69
C ASP A 69 -14.20 -1.12 19.70
N GLY A 70 -14.64 -2.34 20.04
CA GLY A 70 -15.99 -2.63 20.51
C GLY A 70 -16.02 -2.65 22.04
N ASN A 71 -15.80 -1.50 22.68
CA ASN A 71 -16.05 -1.32 24.11
C ASN A 71 -17.56 -1.45 24.39
N GLY A 72 -18.00 -2.68 24.66
CA GLY A 72 -19.30 -3.01 25.23
C GLY A 72 -19.18 -3.14 26.75
N MET A 73 -19.33 -2.01 27.44
CA MET A 73 -19.53 -1.94 28.88
C MET A 73 -20.75 -2.78 29.31
N GLY A 74 -20.65 -3.42 30.49
CA GLY A 74 -21.85 -3.63 31.31
C GLY A 74 -21.94 -4.96 32.05
N ALA A 75 -21.34 -5.00 33.23
CA ALA A 75 -21.91 -5.55 34.47
C ALA A 75 -22.65 -6.89 34.46
N SER A 76 -22.08 -7.85 35.21
CA SER A 76 -22.81 -8.92 35.88
C SER A 76 -24.00 -8.39 36.69
N PRO A 77 -25.11 -9.15 36.73
CA PRO A 77 -25.65 -9.57 38.03
C PRO A 77 -26.05 -11.06 38.00
N THR A 78 -25.50 -11.90 38.88
CA THR A 78 -26.13 -12.34 40.14
C THR A 78 -27.46 -13.11 39.97
N GLY A 79 -27.39 -14.44 40.14
CA GLY A 79 -28.29 -15.20 41.01
C GLY A 79 -29.65 -15.68 40.48
N GLY A 80 -29.95 -16.96 40.74
CA GLY A 80 -31.30 -17.38 41.12
C GLY A 80 -31.87 -18.59 40.41
N MET A 81 -31.92 -19.69 41.16
CA MET A 81 -32.81 -20.87 41.07
C MET A 81 -32.29 -22.07 40.25
#